data_AF-A0A800K4H7-F1
#
_entry.id   AF-A0A800K4H7-F1
#
_cell.length_a   1.000
_cell.length_b   1.000
_cell.length_c   1.000
_cell.angle_alpha   90.00
_cell.angle_beta   90.00
_cell.angle_gamma   90.00
#
_symmetry.space_group_name_H-M   'P 1'
#
loop_
_entity.id
_entity.type
_entity.pdbx_description
1 polymer ?
#
loop_
_entity_poly.entity_id
_entity_poly.type
_entity_poly.pdbx_seq_one_letter_code
_entity_poly.pdbx_strand_id
1 'polypeptide(L)'
;MPVVRATRRVHFSAAHRLYRPDWSDECNAEVFGDCSNPNWHGHNYELEVTVEGAVDPETGFVMDLKQLKQVLERRVLSDVDHRNLNREVAWLADVNPTTENLVVAIWDRIVDAMPEGVKLANVVIHETPRNSAQYSGPEENA
;
A
#
# COMPACT_ATOMS: atom_id res chain seq x y z
N MET A 1 12.43 25.69 -10.30
CA MET A 1 11.11 25.66 -9.64
C MET A 1 11.24 24.94 -8.31
N PRO A 2 10.49 25.32 -7.26
CA PRO A 2 10.52 24.60 -5.98
C PRO A 2 10.07 23.15 -6.17
N VAL A 3 10.70 22.23 -5.44
CA VAL A 3 10.29 20.82 -5.35
C VAL A 3 9.30 20.69 -4.20
N VAL A 4 8.14 20.10 -4.47
CA VAL A 4 7.04 19.96 -3.51
C VAL A 4 6.58 18.51 -3.45
N ARG A 5 6.11 18.10 -2.27
CA ARG A 5 5.43 16.82 -2.05
C ARG A 5 3.92 17.03 -2.02
N ALA A 6 3.19 16.22 -2.78
CA ALA A 6 1.74 16.20 -2.80
C ALA A 6 1.23 14.82 -2.45
N THR A 7 0.26 14.74 -1.53
CA THR A 7 -0.26 13.48 -1.00
C THR A 7 -1.73 13.30 -1.35
N ARG A 8 -2.08 12.09 -1.80
CA ARG A 8 -3.46 11.64 -1.96
C ARG A 8 -3.74 10.54 -0.95
N ARG A 9 -4.80 10.73 -0.13
CA ARG A 9 -5.36 9.70 0.73
C ARG A 9 -6.56 9.02 0.06
N VAL A 10 -6.63 7.69 0.18
CA VAL A 10 -7.75 6.82 -0.18
C VAL A 10 -7.95 5.78 0.91
N HIS A 11 -9.01 4.98 0.84
CA HIS A 11 -9.25 3.87 1.77
C HIS A 11 -9.78 2.65 1.02
N PHE A 12 -9.66 1.49 1.65
CA PHE A 12 -10.30 0.25 1.21
C PHE A 12 -10.57 -0.67 2.42
N SER A 13 -11.56 -1.53 2.31
CA SER A 13 -11.89 -2.52 3.33
C SER A 13 -11.46 -3.91 2.86
N ALA A 14 -10.63 -4.62 3.62
CA ALA A 14 -10.18 -5.95 3.22
C ALA A 14 -10.05 -6.90 4.41
N ALA A 15 -10.20 -8.20 4.13
CA ALA A 15 -9.97 -9.27 5.09
C ALA A 15 -8.63 -9.97 4.83
N HIS A 16 -7.98 -10.44 5.88
CA HIS A 16 -6.72 -11.18 5.80
C HIS A 16 -6.43 -12.05 7.03
N ARG A 17 -5.40 -12.89 6.92
CA ARG A 17 -4.85 -13.71 8.00
C ARG A 17 -3.34 -13.67 7.84
N LEU A 18 -2.67 -13.42 8.95
CA LEU A 18 -1.24 -13.53 9.04
C LEU A 18 -0.90 -14.97 9.41
N TYR A 19 -0.39 -15.72 8.45
CA TYR A 19 0.00 -17.11 8.69
C TYR A 19 1.08 -17.58 7.73
N ARG A 20 1.87 -18.52 8.20
CA ARG A 20 2.80 -19.31 7.39
C ARG A 20 2.24 -20.70 7.16
N PRO A 21 2.10 -21.14 5.89
CA PRO A 21 1.51 -22.44 5.56
C PRO A 21 2.40 -23.62 5.95
N ASP A 22 3.69 -23.38 6.18
CA ASP A 22 4.67 -24.39 6.59
C ASP A 22 4.83 -24.51 8.12
N TRP A 23 4.04 -23.76 8.89
CA TRP A 23 4.02 -23.80 10.36
C TRP A 23 2.74 -24.45 10.87
N SER A 24 2.79 -25.01 12.09
CA SER A 24 1.56 -25.46 12.76
C SER A 24 0.67 -24.27 13.15
N ASP A 25 -0.60 -24.52 13.42
CA ASP A 25 -1.52 -23.45 13.87
C ASP A 25 -1.08 -22.90 15.25
N GLU A 26 -0.52 -23.73 16.13
CA GLU A 26 0.02 -23.28 17.43
C GLU A 26 1.21 -22.33 17.23
N CYS A 27 2.14 -22.67 16.34
CA CYS A 27 3.30 -21.80 16.04
C CYS A 27 2.85 -20.48 15.41
N ASN A 28 1.85 -20.52 14.51
CA ASN A 28 1.26 -19.30 13.97
C ASN A 28 0.57 -18.46 15.05
N ALA A 29 -0.14 -19.08 15.98
CA ALA A 29 -0.81 -18.38 17.08
C ALA A 29 0.21 -17.75 18.05
N GLU A 30 1.33 -18.40 18.32
CA GLU A 30 2.42 -17.84 19.15
C GLU A 30 3.05 -16.60 18.52
N VAL A 31 3.23 -16.59 17.19
CA VAL A 31 3.92 -15.49 16.49
C VAL A 31 2.98 -14.36 16.09
N PHE A 32 1.82 -14.68 15.52
CA PHE A 32 0.90 -13.70 14.95
C PHE A 32 -0.34 -13.44 15.82
N GLY A 33 -0.54 -14.22 16.90
CA GLY A 33 -1.67 -14.05 17.81
C GLY A 33 -3.02 -14.13 17.09
N ASP A 34 -3.95 -13.25 17.50
CA ASP A 34 -5.29 -13.15 16.92
C ASP A 34 -5.30 -12.92 15.40
N CYS A 35 -4.22 -12.35 14.84
CA CYS A 35 -4.10 -12.12 13.41
C CYS A 35 -3.98 -13.43 12.60
N SER A 36 -3.62 -14.54 13.24
CA SER A 36 -3.57 -15.88 12.65
C SER A 36 -4.88 -16.66 12.71
N ASN A 37 -6.00 -16.03 13.10
CA ASN A 37 -7.32 -16.69 13.14
C ASN A 37 -7.62 -17.41 11.80
N PRO A 38 -7.90 -18.73 11.80
CA PRO A 38 -8.26 -19.48 10.60
C PRO A 38 -9.48 -18.94 9.84
N ASN A 39 -10.35 -18.21 10.55
CA ASN A 39 -11.53 -17.55 9.98
C ASN A 39 -11.29 -16.09 9.56
N TRP A 40 -10.02 -15.68 9.44
CA TRP A 40 -9.59 -14.35 9.04
C TRP A 40 -10.01 -13.25 10.05
N HIS A 41 -9.56 -12.04 9.77
CA HIS A 41 -10.09 -10.80 10.32
C HIS A 41 -10.00 -9.73 9.22
N GLY A 42 -10.34 -8.48 9.50
CA GLY A 42 -10.23 -7.45 8.49
C GLY A 42 -10.12 -6.06 9.06
N HIS A 43 -9.80 -5.12 8.17
CA HIS A 43 -9.53 -3.73 8.52
C HIS A 43 -10.12 -2.78 7.47
N ASN A 44 -10.34 -1.55 7.91
CA ASN A 44 -10.56 -0.41 7.02
C ASN A 44 -9.22 0.31 6.87
N TYR A 45 -8.47 -0.06 5.84
CA TYR A 45 -7.16 0.50 5.59
C TYR A 45 -7.27 1.92 5.08
N GLU A 46 -6.43 2.82 5.59
CA GLU A 46 -6.17 4.11 4.93
C GLU A 46 -4.83 4.03 4.18
N LEU A 47 -4.83 4.43 2.91
CA LEU A 47 -3.65 4.46 2.06
C LEU A 47 -3.33 5.90 1.67
N GLU A 48 -2.11 6.34 1.99
CA GLU A 48 -1.55 7.60 1.54
C GLU A 48 -0.46 7.37 0.52
N VAL A 49 -0.55 8.07 -0.59
CA VAL A 49 0.48 8.05 -1.63
C VAL A 49 0.96 9.47 -1.87
N THR A 50 2.25 9.66 -1.66
CA THR A 50 2.94 10.93 -1.79
C THR A 50 3.84 10.92 -3.00
N VAL A 51 3.64 11.89 -3.89
CA VAL A 51 4.50 12.14 -5.04
C VAL A 51 5.32 13.40 -4.81
N GLU A 52 6.51 13.47 -5.42
CA GLU A 52 7.41 14.62 -5.33
C GLU A 52 7.85 15.04 -6.75
N GLY A 53 7.93 16.35 -6.98
CA GLY A 53 8.39 16.90 -8.25
C GLY A 53 8.45 18.41 -8.21
N ALA A 54 8.96 19.00 -9.29
CA ALA A 54 8.95 20.45 -9.47
C ALA A 54 7.51 20.93 -9.69
N VAL A 55 7.15 22.06 -9.07
CA VAL A 55 5.87 22.71 -9.37
C VAL A 55 5.89 23.23 -10.81
N ASP A 56 4.91 22.79 -11.59
CA ASP A 56 4.69 23.27 -12.95
C ASP A 56 4.35 24.78 -12.95
N PRO A 57 5.04 25.61 -13.73
CA PRO A 57 4.87 27.07 -13.69
C PRO A 57 3.55 27.57 -14.28
N GLU A 58 2.87 26.78 -15.11
CA GLU A 58 1.61 27.17 -15.74
C GLU A 58 0.40 26.77 -14.91
N THR A 59 0.45 25.57 -14.32
CA THR A 59 -0.67 24.94 -13.61
C THR A 59 -0.54 25.01 -12.09
N GLY A 60 0.68 25.15 -11.56
CA GLY A 60 0.94 25.12 -10.13
C GLY A 60 0.90 23.72 -9.49
N PHE A 61 0.84 22.65 -10.28
CA PHE A 61 0.80 21.27 -9.78
C PHE A 61 2.15 20.57 -9.85
N VAL A 62 2.38 19.63 -8.94
CA VAL A 62 3.40 18.58 -9.10
C VAL A 62 2.86 17.50 -10.04
N MET A 63 1.62 17.09 -9.81
CA MET A 63 0.83 16.16 -10.62
C MET A 63 -0.66 16.45 -10.35
N ASP A 64 -1.52 16.28 -11.34
CA ASP A 64 -2.97 16.30 -11.08
C ASP A 64 -3.36 15.11 -10.18
N LEU A 65 -3.78 15.39 -8.94
CA LEU A 65 -4.18 14.37 -7.98
C LEU A 65 -5.41 13.54 -8.43
N LYS A 66 -6.18 14.00 -9.42
CA LYS A 66 -7.22 13.17 -10.06
C LYS A 66 -6.58 12.04 -10.87
N GLN A 67 -5.47 12.30 -11.55
CA GLN A 67 -4.72 11.26 -12.27
C GLN A 67 -4.12 10.27 -11.29
N LEU A 68 -3.54 10.74 -10.17
CA LEU A 68 -3.03 9.87 -9.11
C LEU A 68 -4.15 8.99 -8.55
N LYS A 69 -5.33 9.56 -8.24
CA LYS A 69 -6.50 8.77 -7.82
C LYS A 69 -6.85 7.67 -8.82
N GLN A 70 -6.86 7.97 -10.11
CA GLN A 70 -7.17 6.98 -11.14
C GLN A 70 -6.11 5.87 -11.25
N VAL A 71 -4.84 6.19 -11.02
CA VAL A 71 -3.77 5.18 -10.91
C VAL A 71 -4.03 4.26 -9.73
N LEU A 72 -4.30 4.81 -8.54
CA LEU A 72 -4.59 4.02 -7.34
C LEU A 72 -5.83 3.14 -7.52
N GLU A 73 -6.89 3.66 -8.13
CA GLU A 73 -8.11 2.90 -8.43
C GLU A 73 -7.81 1.67 -9.29
N ARG A 74 -7.13 1.87 -10.42
CA ARG A 74 -6.89 0.81 -11.41
C ARG A 74 -5.82 -0.20 -11.00
N ARG A 75 -4.83 0.24 -10.23
CA ARG A 75 -3.65 -0.59 -9.92
C ARG A 75 -3.67 -1.20 -8.52
N VAL A 76 -4.56 -0.72 -7.64
CA VAL A 76 -4.61 -1.14 -6.24
C VAL A 76 -6.05 -1.38 -5.81
N LEU A 77 -6.89 -0.33 -5.73
CA LEU A 77 -8.18 -0.39 -5.04
C LEU A 77 -9.15 -1.40 -5.67
N SER A 78 -9.20 -1.47 -7.00
CA SER A 78 -10.05 -2.44 -7.71
C SER A 78 -9.73 -3.91 -7.42
N ASP A 79 -8.51 -4.20 -6.96
CA ASP A 79 -8.09 -5.55 -6.59
C ASP A 79 -8.32 -5.84 -5.10
N VAL A 80 -8.29 -4.84 -4.21
CA VAL A 80 -8.25 -5.05 -2.75
C VAL A 80 -9.52 -4.65 -2.01
N ASP A 81 -10.32 -3.71 -2.56
CA ASP A 81 -11.49 -3.21 -1.86
C ASP A 81 -12.63 -4.23 -1.82
N HIS A 82 -13.14 -4.48 -0.62
CA HIS A 82 -14.10 -5.52 -0.28
C HIS A 82 -13.64 -6.94 -0.66
N ARG A 83 -12.33 -7.23 -0.53
CA ARG A 83 -11.72 -8.53 -0.88
C ARG A 83 -10.97 -9.18 0.27
N ASN A 84 -10.70 -10.48 0.13
CA ASN A 84 -9.75 -11.20 0.96
C ASN A 84 -8.34 -11.16 0.33
N LEU A 85 -7.39 -10.51 1.02
CA LEU A 85 -6.02 -10.29 0.53
C LEU A 85 -5.27 -11.61 0.24
N ASN A 86 -5.50 -12.64 1.04
CA ASN A 86 -4.81 -13.93 0.88
C ASN A 86 -5.41 -14.80 -0.24
N ARG A 87 -6.61 -14.49 -0.75
CA ARG A 87 -7.37 -15.39 -1.65
C ARG A 87 -7.69 -14.78 -2.99
N GLU A 88 -8.02 -13.49 -3.01
CA GLU A 88 -8.57 -12.83 -4.19
C GLU A 88 -7.56 -11.89 -4.88
N VAL A 89 -6.47 -11.53 -4.19
CA VAL A 89 -5.49 -10.56 -4.70
C VAL A 89 -4.28 -11.30 -5.28
N ALA A 90 -4.23 -11.39 -6.62
CA ALA A 90 -3.25 -12.22 -7.32
C ALA A 90 -1.78 -11.84 -7.01
N TRP A 91 -1.49 -10.55 -6.84
CA TRP A 91 -0.14 -10.06 -6.51
C TRP A 91 0.24 -10.26 -5.03
N LEU A 92 -0.65 -10.83 -4.21
CA LEU A 92 -0.39 -11.23 -2.82
C LEU A 92 -0.42 -12.76 -2.61
N ALA A 93 -0.58 -13.57 -3.67
CA ALA A 93 -0.83 -15.01 -3.54
C ALA A 93 0.20 -15.77 -2.67
N ASP A 94 1.47 -15.40 -2.77
CA ASP A 94 2.58 -15.98 -2.00
C ASP A 94 3.16 -15.02 -0.95
N VAL A 95 2.42 -13.96 -0.62
CA VAL A 95 2.84 -12.90 0.30
C VAL A 95 1.99 -13.00 1.56
N ASN A 96 2.65 -13.09 2.72
CA ASN A 96 1.94 -12.92 4.00
C ASN A 96 1.53 -11.44 4.13
N PRO A 97 0.24 -11.08 4.16
CA PRO A 97 -0.22 -9.69 3.99
C PRO A 97 -0.08 -8.86 5.27
N THR A 98 1.10 -8.88 5.89
CA THR A 98 1.42 -7.91 6.95
C THR A 98 1.38 -6.50 6.37
N THR A 99 1.15 -5.51 7.24
CA THR A 99 1.13 -4.09 6.87
C THR A 99 2.41 -3.66 6.14
N GLU A 100 3.56 -4.22 6.54
CA GLU A 100 4.87 -4.00 5.91
C GLU A 100 4.96 -4.61 4.50
N ASN A 101 4.54 -5.85 4.32
CA ASN A 101 4.56 -6.47 2.98
C ASN A 101 3.56 -5.81 2.05
N LEU A 102 2.39 -5.42 2.57
CA LEU A 102 1.34 -4.76 1.81
C LEU A 102 1.79 -3.39 1.31
N VAL A 103 2.50 -2.59 2.11
CA VAL A 103 2.99 -1.28 1.65
C VAL A 103 4.04 -1.40 0.54
N VAL A 104 4.92 -2.41 0.61
CA VAL A 104 5.91 -2.69 -0.45
C VAL A 104 5.23 -3.18 -1.72
N ALA A 105 4.30 -4.12 -1.60
CA ALA A 105 3.57 -4.63 -2.75
C ALA A 105 2.74 -3.54 -3.45
N ILE A 106 2.12 -2.64 -2.68
CA ILE A 106 1.42 -1.46 -3.23
C ILE A 106 2.42 -0.53 -3.93
N TRP A 107 3.58 -0.25 -3.34
CA TRP A 107 4.63 0.55 -3.97
C TRP A 107 5.03 0.00 -5.35
N ASP A 108 5.33 -1.29 -5.43
CA ASP A 108 5.75 -1.95 -6.68
C ASP A 108 4.69 -1.87 -7.77
N ARG A 109 3.41 -1.77 -7.38
CA ARG A 109 2.28 -1.61 -8.32
C ARG A 109 2.22 -0.21 -8.94
N ILE A 110 2.72 0.81 -8.24
CA ILE A 110 2.46 2.23 -8.60
C ILE A 110 3.71 2.99 -9.03
N VAL A 111 4.92 2.55 -8.67
CA VAL A 111 6.18 3.29 -8.89
C VAL A 111 6.46 3.56 -10.38
N ASP A 112 6.11 2.64 -11.26
CA ASP A 112 6.25 2.73 -12.72
C ASP A 112 5.13 3.53 -13.41
N ALA A 113 4.12 3.99 -12.64
CA ALA A 113 2.97 4.72 -13.17
C ALA A 113 3.12 6.25 -13.08
N MET A 114 4.23 6.72 -12.52
CA MET A 114 4.48 8.16 -12.35
C MET A 114 4.88 8.80 -13.69
N PRO A 115 4.38 9.99 -14.02
CA PRO A 115 4.79 10.70 -15.23
C PRO A 115 6.24 11.19 -15.12
N GLU A 116 6.83 11.55 -16.25
CA GLU A 116 8.18 12.12 -16.30
C GLU A 116 8.31 13.36 -15.39
N GLY A 117 9.41 13.44 -14.63
CA GLY A 117 9.66 14.53 -13.69
C GLY A 117 8.93 14.43 -12.35
N VAL A 118 8.07 13.42 -12.17
CA VAL A 118 7.41 13.12 -10.90
C VAL A 118 7.92 11.79 -10.37
N LYS A 119 8.33 11.75 -9.10
CA LYS A 119 8.69 10.51 -8.43
C LYS A 119 7.66 10.15 -7.37
N LEU A 120 7.48 8.85 -7.19
CA LEU A 120 6.82 8.33 -6.00
C LEU A 120 7.77 8.52 -4.82
N ALA A 121 7.33 9.24 -3.80
CA ALA A 121 8.18 9.63 -2.67
C ALA A 121 7.91 8.81 -1.42
N ASN A 122 6.65 8.49 -1.15
CA ASN A 122 6.28 7.70 0.02
C ASN A 122 4.91 7.03 -0.18
N VAL A 123 4.78 5.82 0.33
CA VAL A 123 3.50 5.13 0.52
C VAL A 123 3.34 4.84 2.00
N VAL A 124 2.22 5.22 2.58
CA VAL A 124 1.87 4.88 3.97
C VAL A 124 0.57 4.12 3.97
N ILE A 125 0.54 3.00 4.67
CA ILE A 125 -0.71 2.26 4.91
C ILE A 125 -0.98 2.22 6.41
N HIS A 126 -2.17 2.64 6.78
CA HIS A 126 -2.70 2.53 8.13
C HIS A 126 -3.62 1.33 8.18
N GLU A 127 -3.20 0.27 8.86
CA GLU A 127 -4.05 -0.89 9.14
C GLU A 127 -5.13 -0.52 10.17
N THR A 128 -4.76 0.28 11.16
CA THR A 128 -5.68 0.86 12.14
C THR A 128 -5.26 2.31 12.42
N PRO A 129 -6.07 3.11 13.15
CA PRO A 129 -5.64 4.44 13.57
C PRO A 129 -4.37 4.48 14.43
N ARG A 130 -3.91 3.34 14.94
CA ARG A 130 -2.74 3.21 15.82
C ARG A 130 -1.55 2.51 15.18
N ASN A 131 -1.76 1.81 14.06
CA ASN A 131 -0.75 0.98 13.42
C ASN A 131 -0.62 1.36 11.94
N SER A 132 0.60 1.66 11.51
CA SER A 132 0.89 2.00 10.13
C SER A 132 2.31 1.61 9.75
N ALA A 133 2.50 1.27 8.48
CA ALA A 133 3.81 1.09 7.88
C ALA A 133 3.99 2.08 6.73
N GLN A 134 5.23 2.46 6.46
CA GLN A 134 5.58 3.31 5.34
C GLN A 134 6.74 2.74 4.54
N TYR A 135 6.75 3.00 3.25
CA TYR A 135 7.85 2.65 2.36
C TYR A 135 8.12 3.80 1.40
N SER A 136 9.37 4.23 1.33
CA SER A 136 9.84 5.36 0.51
C SER A 136 10.71 4.90 -0.67
N GLY A 137 10.62 3.62 -1.02
CA GLY A 137 11.44 2.98 -2.05
C GLY A 137 12.68 2.30 -1.49
N PRO A 138 13.42 1.58 -2.35
CA PRO A 138 14.67 0.94 -1.95
C PRO A 138 15.68 2.02 -1.54
N GLU A 139 16.58 1.70 -0.62
CA GLU A 139 17.73 2.56 -0.36
C GLU A 139 18.56 2.67 -1.65
N GLU A 140 18.65 3.87 -2.21
CA GLU A 140 19.70 4.18 -3.18
C GLU A 140 21.01 4.10 -2.41
N ASN A 141 21.78 3.03 -2.62
CA ASN A 141 23.09 2.85 -2.00
C ASN A 141 23.91 4.16 -2.12
N ALA A 142 24.27 4.72 -0.97
CA ALA A 142 25.16 5.87 -0.86
C ALA A 142 26.56 5.60 -1.43
#